data_AF-A0A7Y1TND8-F1
#
_entry.id   AF-A0A7Y1TND8-F1
#
_cell.length_a   1.000
_cell.length_b   1.000
_cell.length_c   1.000
_cell.angle_alpha   90.00
_cell.angle_beta   90.00
_cell.angle_gamma   90.00
#
_symmetry.space_group_name_H-M   'P 1'
#
loop_
_entity.id
_entity.type
_entity.pdbx_description
1 polymer ?
#
loop_
_entity_poly.entity_id
_entity_poly.type
_entity_poly.pdbx_seq_one_letter_code
_entity_poly.pdbx_strand_id
1 'polypeptide(L)'
;FGSCQSQEGDYKELEKNDAIAQFEDIVIKTTAEINGLMDKYPEVLSEKGMIKEERSKALEKEARTVLRPVVNGTKALLKSYNVDEQYLRKEFEDTEDPRIALVGLMILAAENNEKMAVASNFVNAFGTVGYAFQGETLEEAKKDWVDCLIVAVGIDVVVDFMKGNITEAIAKKAIKKIASRALGVIGAAIAAYEFGSCMGWY
;
A
#
# COMPACT_ATOMS: atom_id res chain seq x y z
N PHE A 1 -36.34 9.57 -29.22
CA PHE A 1 -35.75 8.89 -28.05
C PHE A 1 -34.24 8.82 -28.25
N GLY A 2 -33.45 9.40 -27.34
CA GLY A 2 -32.00 9.48 -27.45
C GLY A 2 -31.38 10.12 -26.22
N SER A 3 -30.08 9.87 -26.00
CA SER A 3 -29.22 10.45 -24.95
C SER A 3 -29.79 10.51 -23.52
N CYS A 4 -29.71 9.38 -22.80
CA CYS A 4 -29.58 9.38 -21.33
C CYS A 4 -28.31 8.65 -20.85
N GLN A 5 -27.70 7.79 -21.68
CA GLN A 5 -26.54 6.97 -21.30
C GLN A 5 -25.21 7.74 -21.19
N SER A 6 -25.13 8.97 -21.73
CA SER A 6 -23.89 9.76 -21.74
C SER A 6 -23.48 10.26 -20.36
N GLN A 7 -24.45 10.66 -19.52
CA GLN A 7 -24.17 11.34 -18.25
C GLN A 7 -23.74 10.39 -17.13
N GLU A 8 -24.25 9.15 -17.12
CA GLU A 8 -24.00 8.19 -16.03
C GLU A 8 -22.57 7.60 -16.04
N GLY A 9 -21.83 7.78 -17.14
CA GLY A 9 -20.39 7.48 -17.23
C GLY A 9 -19.54 8.61 -16.63
N ASP A 10 -19.73 9.84 -17.12
CA ASP A 10 -19.02 11.05 -16.70
C ASP A 10 -18.93 11.19 -15.16
N TYR A 11 -20.08 11.06 -14.47
CA TYR A 11 -20.12 11.19 -13.01
C TYR A 11 -19.28 10.14 -12.28
N LYS A 12 -19.23 8.89 -12.77
CA LYS A 12 -18.48 7.80 -12.13
C LYS A 12 -16.99 7.86 -12.40
N GLU A 13 -16.59 8.52 -13.49
CA GLU A 13 -15.19 8.85 -13.76
C GLU A 13 -14.73 10.01 -12.88
N LEU A 14 -15.58 11.04 -12.70
CA LEU A 14 -15.36 12.14 -11.76
C LEU A 14 -15.19 11.66 -10.32
N GLU A 15 -16.12 10.83 -9.80
CA GLU A 15 -16.07 10.28 -8.43
C GLU A 15 -14.79 9.45 -8.18
N LYS A 16 -14.26 8.77 -9.20
CA LYS A 16 -12.97 8.08 -9.11
C LYS A 16 -11.81 9.06 -9.04
N ASN A 17 -11.75 10.02 -9.96
CA ASN A 17 -10.68 11.00 -10.02
C ASN A 17 -10.57 11.80 -8.70
N ASP A 18 -11.70 12.22 -8.13
CA ASP A 18 -11.76 12.89 -6.83
C ASP A 18 -11.30 11.98 -5.67
N ALA A 19 -11.67 10.70 -5.68
CA ALA A 19 -11.24 9.74 -4.66
C ALA A 19 -9.72 9.43 -4.75
N ILE A 20 -9.16 9.41 -5.97
CA ILE A 20 -7.73 9.20 -6.21
C ILE A 20 -6.93 10.41 -5.75
N ALA A 21 -7.38 11.64 -6.06
CA ALA A 21 -6.74 12.87 -5.58
C ALA A 21 -6.77 13.00 -4.05
N GLN A 22 -7.87 12.60 -3.41
CA GLN A 22 -7.96 12.52 -1.94
C GLN A 22 -6.99 11.47 -1.36
N PHE A 23 -6.83 10.32 -2.02
CA PHE A 23 -5.87 9.30 -1.61
C PHE A 23 -4.42 9.76 -1.80
N GLU A 24 -4.12 10.47 -2.89
CA GLU A 24 -2.81 11.05 -3.18
C GLU A 24 -2.37 12.03 -2.09
N ASP A 25 -3.25 12.96 -1.69
CA ASP A 25 -3.03 13.89 -0.57
C ASP A 25 -2.76 13.17 0.77
N ILE A 26 -3.49 12.08 1.06
CA ILE A 26 -3.24 11.22 2.23
C ILE A 26 -1.86 10.56 2.15
N VAL A 27 -1.48 10.02 1.00
CA VAL A 27 -0.18 9.37 0.78
C VAL A 27 0.97 10.38 0.92
N ILE A 28 0.85 11.59 0.37
CA ILE A 28 1.84 12.66 0.50
C ILE A 28 2.01 13.08 1.97
N LYS A 29 0.90 13.32 2.70
CA LYS A 29 0.94 13.68 4.12
C LYS A 29 1.56 12.58 4.98
N THR A 30 1.17 11.33 4.74
CA THR A 30 1.72 10.19 5.48
C THR A 30 3.20 10.00 5.20
N THR A 31 3.67 10.24 3.96
CA THR A 31 5.11 10.22 3.63
C THR A 31 5.91 11.20 4.50
N ALA A 32 5.36 12.40 4.77
CA ALA A 32 5.99 13.37 5.67
C ALA A 32 5.99 12.93 7.14
N GLU A 33 4.90 12.31 7.63
CA GLU A 33 4.85 11.74 8.99
C GLU A 33 5.86 10.59 9.18
N ILE A 34 6.04 9.76 8.14
CA ILE A 34 7.03 8.67 8.09
C ILE A 34 8.47 9.21 8.15
N ASN A 35 8.77 10.29 7.42
CA ASN A 35 10.07 10.96 7.54
C ASN A 35 10.29 11.47 8.98
N GLY A 36 9.24 11.99 9.64
CA GLY A 36 9.27 12.34 11.06
C GLY A 36 9.51 11.16 12.02
N LEU A 37 9.14 9.93 11.65
CA LEU A 37 9.54 8.73 12.39
C LEU A 37 11.04 8.46 12.23
N MET A 38 11.60 8.62 11.02
CA MET A 38 13.05 8.45 10.79
C MET A 38 13.89 9.49 11.56
N ASP A 39 13.44 10.75 11.61
CA ASP A 39 14.07 11.81 12.42
C ASP A 39 14.02 11.50 13.94
N LYS A 40 12.91 10.91 14.41
CA LYS A 40 12.70 10.55 15.82
C LYS A 40 13.44 9.28 16.24
N TYR A 41 13.64 8.35 15.31
CA TYR A 41 14.35 7.09 15.51
C TYR A 41 15.56 7.02 14.55
N PRO A 42 16.60 7.88 14.72
CA PRO A 42 17.74 7.92 13.81
C PRO A 42 18.54 6.60 13.78
N GLU A 43 18.32 5.71 14.74
CA GLU A 43 18.83 4.33 14.71
C GLU A 43 18.31 3.52 13.50
N VAL A 44 17.18 3.93 12.91
CA VAL A 44 16.60 3.38 11.68
C VAL A 44 17.55 3.51 10.48
N LEU A 45 18.33 4.60 10.42
CA LEU A 45 19.22 4.91 9.32
C LEU A 45 20.64 4.33 9.50
N SER A 46 20.81 3.40 10.45
CA SER A 46 22.11 2.84 10.84
C SER A 46 22.32 1.44 10.25
N GLU A 47 23.35 1.27 9.43
CA GLU A 47 23.81 -0.04 8.89
C GLU A 47 24.20 -1.08 9.97
N LYS A 48 24.17 -0.70 11.24
CA LYS A 48 24.49 -1.57 12.41
C LYS A 48 23.37 -1.53 13.45
N GLY A 49 22.16 -1.16 13.02
CA GLY A 49 21.00 -0.81 13.85
C GLY A 49 20.31 -1.99 14.53
N MET A 50 20.98 -2.67 15.48
CA MET A 50 20.24 -3.44 16.49
C MET A 50 19.43 -2.48 17.39
N ILE A 51 18.24 -2.09 16.93
CA ILE A 51 17.28 -1.36 17.76
C ILE A 51 16.90 -2.23 18.96
N LYS A 52 16.99 -1.65 20.17
CA LYS A 52 16.56 -2.34 21.41
C LYS A 52 15.09 -2.73 21.30
N GLU A 53 14.74 -3.95 21.72
CA GLU A 53 13.39 -4.53 21.61
C GLU A 53 12.25 -3.58 22.01
N GLU A 54 12.44 -2.80 23.08
CA GLU A 54 11.50 -1.78 23.56
C GLU A 54 11.32 -0.60 22.59
N ARG A 55 12.41 -0.10 21.98
CA ARG A 55 12.38 0.92 20.93
C ARG A 55 11.77 0.37 19.64
N SER A 56 12.03 -0.89 19.31
CA SER A 56 11.43 -1.60 18.16
C SER A 56 9.91 -1.69 18.32
N LYS A 57 9.43 -2.20 19.46
CA LYS A 57 7.99 -2.25 19.78
C LYS A 57 7.31 -0.87 19.82
N ALA A 58 8.04 0.18 20.21
CA ALA A 58 7.55 1.55 20.11
C ALA A 58 7.44 2.03 18.65
N LEU A 59 8.48 1.82 17.84
CA LEU A 59 8.51 2.18 16.42
C LEU A 59 7.43 1.42 15.62
N GLU A 60 7.26 0.11 15.85
CA GLU A 60 6.22 -0.70 15.20
C GLU A 60 4.82 -0.14 15.49
N LYS A 61 4.54 0.21 16.75
CA LYS A 61 3.26 0.80 17.17
C LYS A 61 3.02 2.17 16.55
N GLU A 62 4.05 2.99 16.41
CA GLU A 62 3.94 4.31 15.79
C GLU A 62 3.81 4.22 14.26
N ALA A 63 4.59 3.38 13.60
CA ALA A 63 4.45 3.08 12.17
C ALA A 63 3.05 2.54 11.83
N ARG A 64 2.52 1.59 12.62
CA ARG A 64 1.13 1.12 12.49
C ARG A 64 0.10 2.24 12.67
N THR A 65 0.40 3.24 13.50
CA THR A 65 -0.50 4.40 13.73
C THR A 65 -0.46 5.35 12.53
N VAL A 66 0.74 5.68 12.04
CA VAL A 66 0.98 6.53 10.85
C VAL A 66 0.43 5.88 9.57
N LEU A 67 0.33 4.55 9.49
CA LEU A 67 -0.31 3.88 8.34
C LEU A 67 -1.85 3.95 8.29
N ARG A 68 -2.54 4.22 9.40
CA ARG A 68 -4.02 4.16 9.45
C ARG A 68 -4.69 5.15 8.48
N PRO A 69 -4.21 6.39 8.28
CA PRO A 69 -4.67 7.27 7.21
C PRO A 69 -4.66 6.60 5.83
N VAL A 70 -3.57 5.93 5.44
CA VAL A 70 -3.47 5.27 4.11
C VAL A 70 -4.38 4.05 4.02
N VAL A 71 -4.46 3.21 5.05
CA VAL A 71 -5.41 2.07 5.09
C VAL A 71 -6.86 2.56 4.97
N ASN A 72 -7.22 3.65 5.66
CA ASN A 72 -8.56 4.24 5.58
C ASN A 72 -8.81 4.97 4.26
N GLY A 73 -7.81 5.65 3.71
CA GLY A 73 -7.83 6.26 2.39
C GLY A 73 -8.05 5.21 1.30
N THR A 74 -7.36 4.07 1.36
CA THR A 74 -7.60 2.96 0.43
C THR A 74 -9.01 2.37 0.59
N LYS A 75 -9.54 2.26 1.82
CA LYS A 75 -10.94 1.84 2.04
C LYS A 75 -11.97 2.86 1.51
N ALA A 76 -11.63 4.14 1.43
CA ALA A 76 -12.47 5.15 0.80
C ALA A 76 -12.37 5.08 -0.73
N LEU A 77 -11.14 5.05 -1.27
CA LEU A 77 -10.84 4.90 -2.69
C LEU A 77 -11.50 3.64 -3.28
N LEU A 78 -11.39 2.50 -2.62
CA LEU A 78 -11.98 1.24 -3.07
C LEU A 78 -13.51 1.29 -3.23
N LYS A 79 -14.21 2.18 -2.51
CA LYS A 79 -15.66 2.35 -2.64
C LYS A 79 -16.06 2.98 -3.99
N SER A 80 -15.23 3.84 -4.61
CA SER A 80 -15.47 4.34 -5.99
C SER A 80 -15.18 3.29 -7.08
N TYR A 81 -14.59 2.15 -6.71
CA TYR A 81 -14.46 0.96 -7.55
C TYR A 81 -15.47 -0.14 -7.20
N ASN A 82 -16.58 0.18 -6.51
CA ASN A 82 -17.61 -0.76 -6.04
C ASN A 82 -17.07 -1.92 -5.18
N VAL A 83 -15.96 -1.69 -4.48
CA VAL A 83 -15.43 -2.63 -3.48
C VAL A 83 -15.88 -2.18 -2.10
N ASP A 84 -16.87 -2.89 -1.57
CA ASP A 84 -17.39 -2.64 -0.23
C ASP A 84 -16.49 -3.22 0.88
N GLU A 85 -16.82 -2.84 2.11
CA GLU A 85 -16.05 -3.19 3.29
C GLU A 85 -16.31 -4.64 3.78
N GLN A 86 -17.43 -5.27 3.39
CA GLN A 86 -17.67 -6.69 3.68
C GLN A 86 -16.79 -7.57 2.78
N TYR A 87 -16.53 -7.16 1.54
CA TYR A 87 -15.55 -7.81 0.67
C TYR A 87 -14.15 -7.78 1.30
N LEU A 88 -13.73 -6.63 1.84
CA LEU A 88 -12.44 -6.52 2.54
C LEU A 88 -12.39 -7.39 3.81
N ARG A 89 -13.44 -7.37 4.65
CA ARG A 89 -13.55 -8.24 5.84
C ARG A 89 -13.43 -9.72 5.50
N LYS A 90 -13.99 -10.14 4.37
CA LYS A 90 -13.96 -11.53 3.91
C LYS A 90 -12.58 -12.01 3.46
N GLU A 91 -11.79 -11.14 2.81
CA GLU A 91 -10.51 -11.53 2.23
C GLU A 91 -9.32 -11.24 3.17
N PHE A 92 -9.37 -10.19 4.01
CA PHE A 92 -8.28 -9.81 4.93
C PHE A 92 -8.45 -10.26 6.39
N GLU A 93 -9.64 -10.71 6.80
CA GLU A 93 -10.07 -10.93 8.20
C GLU A 93 -10.12 -9.63 9.05
N ASP A 94 -9.04 -8.84 9.09
CA ASP A 94 -9.00 -7.50 9.70
C ASP A 94 -9.15 -6.38 8.64
N THR A 95 -9.98 -5.38 8.95
CA THR A 95 -10.14 -4.16 8.14
C THR A 95 -9.11 -3.08 8.42
N GLU A 96 -8.28 -3.22 9.45
CA GLU A 96 -7.13 -2.36 9.74
C GLU A 96 -5.81 -2.94 9.23
N ASP A 97 -5.85 -4.07 8.50
CA ASP A 97 -4.64 -4.73 7.98
C ASP A 97 -3.84 -3.80 7.04
N PRO A 98 -2.55 -3.51 7.33
CA PRO A 98 -1.69 -2.68 6.50
C PRO A 98 -1.60 -3.09 5.03
N ARG A 99 -1.77 -4.39 4.71
CA ARG A 99 -1.74 -4.90 3.33
C ARG A 99 -2.89 -4.36 2.47
N ILE A 100 -3.95 -3.82 3.08
CA ILE A 100 -5.01 -3.10 2.35
C ILE A 100 -4.43 -1.86 1.67
N ALA A 101 -3.52 -1.12 2.31
CA ALA A 101 -2.94 0.13 1.78
C ALA A 101 -2.36 -0.06 0.36
N LEU A 102 -1.78 -1.23 0.11
CA LEU A 102 -1.09 -1.62 -1.12
C LEU A 102 -2.00 -1.53 -2.34
N VAL A 103 -3.28 -1.91 -2.20
CA VAL A 103 -4.25 -1.84 -3.30
C VAL A 103 -4.47 -0.38 -3.72
N GLY A 104 -4.46 0.56 -2.78
CA GLY A 104 -4.58 1.99 -3.07
C GLY A 104 -3.31 2.54 -3.73
N LEU A 105 -2.13 2.15 -3.24
CA LEU A 105 -0.85 2.52 -3.86
C LEU A 105 -0.74 1.97 -5.29
N MET A 106 -1.24 0.76 -5.56
CA MET A 106 -1.37 0.22 -6.92
C MET A 106 -2.31 1.05 -7.80
N ILE A 107 -3.49 1.42 -7.29
CA ILE A 107 -4.45 2.26 -8.02
C ILE A 107 -3.78 3.60 -8.36
N LEU A 108 -3.18 4.26 -7.38
CA LEU A 108 -2.49 5.54 -7.55
C LEU A 108 -1.36 5.44 -8.60
N ALA A 109 -0.50 4.43 -8.50
CA ALA A 109 0.64 4.28 -9.39
C ALA A 109 0.29 3.92 -10.85
N ALA A 110 -0.89 3.36 -11.08
CA ALA A 110 -1.36 2.97 -12.42
C ALA A 110 -1.89 4.13 -13.27
N GLU A 111 -2.10 5.30 -12.66
CA GLU A 111 -2.76 6.45 -13.27
C GLU A 111 -1.85 7.23 -14.22
N ASN A 112 -0.70 7.68 -13.73
CA ASN A 112 0.31 8.42 -14.48
C ASN A 112 1.67 8.38 -13.75
N ASN A 113 2.72 8.87 -14.41
CA ASN A 113 4.09 8.86 -13.88
C ASN A 113 4.28 9.71 -12.61
N GLU A 114 3.46 10.75 -12.41
CA GLU A 114 3.55 11.64 -11.24
C GLU A 114 2.99 10.95 -9.99
N LYS A 115 1.80 10.36 -10.11
CA LYS A 115 1.18 9.51 -9.09
C LYS A 115 1.97 8.23 -8.81
N MET A 116 2.62 7.65 -9.83
CA MET A 116 3.61 6.58 -9.68
C MET A 116 4.81 7.02 -8.84
N ALA A 117 5.31 8.24 -9.05
CA ALA A 117 6.38 8.80 -8.22
C ALA A 117 5.91 9.07 -6.79
N VAL A 118 4.68 9.54 -6.56
CA VAL A 118 4.10 9.67 -5.21
C VAL A 118 4.01 8.32 -4.50
N ALA A 119 3.48 7.29 -5.17
CA ALA A 119 3.39 5.94 -4.62
C ALA A 119 4.78 5.34 -4.33
N SER A 120 5.74 5.49 -5.24
CA SER A 120 7.13 5.05 -5.05
C SER A 120 7.83 5.80 -3.91
N ASN A 121 7.69 7.13 -3.82
CA ASN A 121 8.25 7.93 -2.73
C ASN A 121 7.69 7.50 -1.37
N PHE A 122 6.38 7.27 -1.28
CA PHE A 122 5.77 6.68 -0.09
C PHE A 122 6.40 5.31 0.21
N VAL A 123 6.44 4.41 -0.76
CA VAL A 123 7.00 3.05 -0.60
C VAL A 123 8.46 3.08 -0.11
N ASN A 124 9.30 3.97 -0.64
CA ASN A 124 10.72 4.06 -0.27
C ASN A 124 10.93 4.67 1.13
N ALA A 125 10.23 5.77 1.43
CA ALA A 125 10.28 6.42 2.73
C ALA A 125 9.68 5.53 3.83
N PHE A 126 8.53 4.92 3.54
CA PHE A 126 7.93 3.89 4.36
C PHE A 126 8.98 2.75 4.50
N GLY A 127 9.42 2.08 3.43
CA GLY A 127 10.30 0.91 3.48
C GLY A 127 11.54 1.09 4.39
N THR A 128 12.17 2.26 4.31
CA THR A 128 13.31 2.63 5.16
C THR A 128 13.02 2.56 6.68
N VAL A 129 11.78 2.77 7.14
CA VAL A 129 11.41 2.69 8.58
C VAL A 129 11.55 1.30 9.17
N GLY A 130 11.16 0.27 8.43
CA GLY A 130 11.15 -1.11 8.94
C GLY A 130 12.43 -1.87 8.66
N TYR A 131 13.32 -1.34 7.82
CA TYR A 131 14.71 -1.83 7.67
C TYR A 131 15.39 -2.02 9.04
N ALA A 132 14.98 -1.17 9.98
CA ALA A 132 15.39 -1.10 11.36
C ALA A 132 14.87 -2.21 12.29
N PHE A 133 13.96 -3.07 11.86
CA PHE A 133 13.62 -4.30 12.58
C PHE A 133 14.47 -5.49 12.05
N GLN A 134 14.84 -5.51 10.76
CA GLN A 134 15.37 -6.69 10.05
C GLN A 134 16.86 -6.94 10.26
N GLY A 135 17.67 -5.87 10.19
CA GLY A 135 19.14 -6.00 10.17
C GLY A 135 19.72 -6.59 8.88
N GLU A 136 18.99 -6.51 7.75
CA GLU A 136 19.52 -6.75 6.39
C GLU A 136 20.38 -5.55 5.92
N THR A 137 20.61 -5.35 4.62
CA THR A 137 21.31 -4.15 4.11
C THR A 137 20.36 -3.09 3.52
N LEU A 138 20.74 -1.81 3.67
CA LEU A 138 19.95 -0.67 3.17
C LEU A 138 19.94 -0.58 1.62
N GLU A 139 20.76 -1.36 0.91
CA GLU A 139 20.62 -1.54 -0.54
C GLU A 139 19.53 -2.57 -0.89
N GLU A 140 19.41 -3.66 -0.12
CA GLU A 140 18.38 -4.68 -0.35
C GLU A 140 16.96 -4.14 -0.07
N ALA A 141 16.80 -3.27 0.93
CA ALA A 141 15.55 -2.56 1.20
C ALA A 141 15.19 -1.47 0.15
N LYS A 142 16.10 -1.17 -0.80
CA LYS A 142 15.88 -0.20 -1.91
C LYS A 142 15.64 -0.89 -3.26
N LYS A 143 15.24 -2.15 -3.24
CA LYS A 143 14.82 -2.90 -4.43
C LYS A 143 13.65 -2.20 -5.12
N ASP A 144 13.53 -2.38 -6.45
CA ASP A 144 12.44 -1.74 -7.19
C ASP A 144 11.08 -2.20 -6.63
N TRP A 145 10.29 -1.25 -6.17
CA TRP A 145 8.95 -1.51 -5.63
C TRP A 145 8.05 -2.22 -6.66
N VAL A 146 8.30 -2.07 -7.96
CA VAL A 146 7.60 -2.78 -9.03
C VAL A 146 7.94 -4.28 -9.01
N ASP A 147 9.20 -4.66 -8.81
CA ASP A 147 9.59 -6.07 -8.63
C ASP A 147 8.90 -6.65 -7.39
N CYS A 148 8.86 -5.88 -6.30
CA CYS A 148 8.17 -6.27 -5.07
C CYS A 148 6.66 -6.43 -5.25
N LEU A 149 6.04 -5.55 -6.03
CA LEU A 149 4.63 -5.65 -6.40
C LEU A 149 4.36 -6.88 -7.30
N ILE A 150 5.27 -7.19 -8.22
CA ILE A 150 5.22 -8.39 -9.06
C ILE A 150 5.33 -9.66 -8.20
N VAL A 151 6.26 -9.70 -7.24
CA VAL A 151 6.41 -10.80 -6.28
C VAL A 151 5.15 -10.96 -5.44
N ALA A 152 4.66 -9.88 -4.81
CA ALA A 152 3.55 -9.92 -3.87
C ALA A 152 2.18 -10.17 -4.53
N VAL A 153 1.84 -9.48 -5.63
CA VAL A 153 0.50 -9.51 -6.23
C VAL A 153 0.42 -10.39 -7.49
N GLY A 154 1.56 -10.56 -8.17
CA GLY A 154 1.70 -11.32 -9.41
C GLY A 154 1.71 -10.41 -10.63
N ILE A 155 2.60 -10.71 -11.57
CA ILE A 155 2.76 -9.95 -12.83
C ILE A 155 1.45 -9.80 -13.61
N ASP A 156 0.54 -10.77 -13.53
CA ASP A 156 -0.77 -10.73 -14.17
C ASP A 156 -1.71 -9.66 -13.59
N VAL A 157 -1.50 -9.21 -12.35
CA VAL A 157 -2.25 -8.09 -11.78
C VAL A 157 -1.54 -6.77 -12.07
N VAL A 158 -0.22 -6.71 -11.92
CA VAL A 158 0.57 -5.51 -12.24
C VAL A 158 0.34 -5.08 -13.70
N VAL A 159 0.38 -6.03 -14.64
CA VAL A 159 0.08 -5.78 -16.06
C VAL A 159 -1.38 -5.40 -16.31
N ASP A 160 -2.34 -5.81 -15.47
CA ASP A 160 -3.73 -5.36 -15.59
C ASP A 160 -3.94 -3.93 -15.05
N PHE A 161 -3.17 -3.53 -14.03
CA PHE A 161 -3.14 -2.16 -13.51
C PHE A 161 -2.45 -1.19 -14.46
N MET A 162 -1.26 -1.52 -14.99
CA MET A 162 -0.49 -0.67 -15.91
C MET A 162 -1.16 -0.42 -17.28
N LYS A 163 -2.39 -0.93 -17.50
CA LYS A 163 -3.28 -0.60 -18.63
C LYS A 163 -4.26 0.55 -18.32
N GLY A 164 -4.17 1.16 -17.13
CA GLY A 164 -4.99 2.29 -16.64
C GLY A 164 -6.47 1.98 -16.34
N ASN A 165 -7.07 1.03 -17.06
CA ASN A 165 -8.50 0.71 -16.99
C ASN A 165 -8.87 -0.16 -15.77
N ILE A 166 -8.67 0.37 -14.56
CA ILE A 166 -8.96 -0.35 -13.32
C ILE A 166 -10.49 -0.49 -13.13
N THR A 167 -10.92 -1.74 -13.14
CA THR A 167 -12.31 -2.16 -12.88
C THR A 167 -12.45 -2.74 -11.47
N GLU A 168 -13.68 -2.85 -10.99
CA GLU A 168 -14.03 -3.59 -9.76
C GLU A 168 -13.40 -5.00 -9.76
N ALA A 169 -13.46 -5.71 -10.90
CA ALA A 169 -12.89 -7.05 -11.04
C ALA A 169 -11.35 -7.06 -10.89
N ILE A 170 -10.66 -6.04 -11.42
CA ILE A 170 -9.20 -5.88 -11.28
C ILE A 170 -8.82 -5.51 -9.84
N ALA A 171 -9.57 -4.62 -9.19
CA ALA A 171 -9.38 -4.28 -7.78
C ALA A 171 -9.62 -5.49 -6.85
N LYS A 172 -10.72 -6.23 -7.05
CA LYS A 172 -11.01 -7.47 -6.30
C LYS A 172 -10.00 -8.58 -6.59
N LYS A 173 -9.45 -8.67 -7.82
CA LYS A 173 -8.31 -9.56 -8.17
C LYS A 173 -7.04 -9.21 -7.39
N ALA A 174 -6.69 -7.92 -7.28
CA ALA A 174 -5.53 -7.47 -6.49
C ALA A 174 -5.71 -7.77 -5.00
N ILE A 175 -6.85 -7.36 -4.42
CA ILE A 175 -7.24 -7.67 -3.03
C ILE A 175 -7.09 -9.16 -2.77
N LYS A 176 -7.72 -10.00 -3.59
CA LYS A 176 -7.69 -11.45 -3.42
C LYS A 176 -6.27 -12.03 -3.52
N LYS A 177 -5.39 -11.50 -4.37
CA LYS A 177 -3.99 -11.96 -4.47
C LYS A 177 -3.17 -11.59 -3.22
N ILE A 178 -3.28 -10.34 -2.76
CA ILE A 178 -2.60 -9.82 -1.56
C ILE A 178 -3.13 -10.51 -0.28
N ALA A 179 -4.43 -10.83 -0.26
CA ALA A 179 -5.07 -11.64 0.76
C ALA A 179 -4.60 -13.10 0.71
N SER A 180 -4.79 -13.81 -0.41
CA SER A 180 -4.63 -15.26 -0.48
C SER A 180 -3.19 -15.75 -0.46
N ARG A 181 -2.21 -14.87 -0.72
CA ARG A 181 -0.79 -15.18 -0.48
C ARG A 181 -0.43 -15.15 1.01
N ALA A 182 -1.28 -14.55 1.86
CA ALA A 182 -1.20 -14.69 3.30
C ALA A 182 -1.93 -15.94 3.81
N LEU A 183 -1.21 -17.06 3.90
CA LEU A 183 -1.74 -18.37 4.32
C LEU A 183 -2.03 -18.47 5.85
N GLY A 184 -3.09 -17.82 6.33
CA GLY A 184 -3.53 -17.84 7.75
C GLY A 184 -2.54 -17.11 8.68
N VAL A 185 -2.61 -17.26 10.01
CA VAL A 185 -1.76 -16.46 10.94
C VAL A 185 -0.26 -16.56 10.64
N ILE A 186 0.26 -17.76 10.37
CA ILE A 186 1.67 -17.97 10.01
C ILE A 186 1.94 -17.43 8.60
N GLY A 187 1.03 -17.61 7.66
CA GLY A 187 1.15 -17.04 6.33
C GLY A 187 0.90 -15.54 6.25
N ALA A 188 0.25 -14.92 7.24
CA ALA A 188 0.11 -13.49 7.40
C ALA A 188 1.40 -12.93 8.00
N ALA A 189 2.03 -13.65 8.94
CA ALA A 189 3.42 -13.39 9.29
C ALA A 189 4.37 -13.61 8.09
N ILE A 190 4.09 -14.52 7.14
CA ILE A 190 4.94 -14.78 5.95
C ILE A 190 4.61 -13.91 4.71
N ALA A 191 3.39 -13.41 4.54
CA ALA A 191 3.07 -12.44 3.48
C ALA A 191 3.29 -11.01 3.97
N ALA A 192 3.24 -10.79 5.28
CA ALA A 192 4.01 -9.73 5.89
C ALA A 192 5.51 -10.01 5.64
N TYR A 193 6.07 -11.21 5.89
CA TYR A 193 7.49 -11.55 5.60
C TYR A 193 7.92 -11.21 4.17
N GLU A 194 7.19 -11.65 3.15
CA GLU A 194 7.56 -11.46 1.75
C GLU A 194 7.25 -10.06 1.23
N PHE A 195 6.08 -9.49 1.56
CA PHE A 195 5.79 -8.10 1.18
C PHE A 195 6.76 -7.16 1.89
N GLY A 196 6.93 -7.39 3.19
CA GLY A 196 7.78 -6.58 4.01
C GLY A 196 9.26 -6.78 3.67
N SER A 197 9.87 -7.97 3.62
CA SER A 197 11.29 -8.12 3.19
C SER A 197 11.58 -7.47 1.83
N CYS A 198 10.59 -7.37 0.93
CA CYS A 198 10.77 -6.62 -0.32
C CYS A 198 10.68 -5.08 -0.15
N MET A 199 10.02 -4.62 0.90
CA MET A 199 10.03 -3.24 1.42
C MET A 199 11.07 -3.04 2.57
N GLY A 200 11.90 -4.05 2.86
CA GLY A 200 12.79 -4.13 4.03
C GLY A 200 12.13 -4.23 5.43
N TRP A 201 11.01 -4.92 5.63
CA TRP A 201 10.09 -4.80 6.78
C TRP A 201 9.94 -6.01 7.73
N TYR A 202 10.98 -6.86 7.84
CA TYR A 202 11.15 -7.69 9.06
C TYR A 202 12.07 -7.02 10.04
#